data_AF-A0A526QWR2-F1
#
_entry.id   AF-A0A526QWR2-F1
#
_cell.length_a   1.000
_cell.length_b   1.000
_cell.length_c   1.000
_cell.angle_alpha   90.00
_cell.angle_beta   90.00
_cell.angle_gamma   90.00
#
_symmetry.space_group_name_H-M   'P 1'
#
loop_
_entity.id
_entity.type
_entity.pdbx_description
1 polymer ?
#
loop_
_entity_poly.entity_id
_entity_poly.type
_entity_poly.pdbx_seq_one_letter_code
_entity_poly.pdbx_strand_id
1 'polypeptide(L)' 'ALLLEQQQGFGASLVGRTIDTLIEKPGRQAGQKVGRSPWLQPVIVDEKAGEIGDIIEVRITRTGYNSLFAELA' A
#
# COMPACT_ATOMS: atom_id res chain seq x y z
N ALA A 1 23.59 1.76 5.87
CA ALA A 1 22.90 2.42 7.02
C ALA A 1 21.77 1.49 7.41
N LEU A 2 21.87 0.83 8.57
CA LEU A 2 21.09 -0.38 8.88
C LEU A 2 19.56 -0.18 8.86
N LEU A 3 19.06 0.94 9.36
CA LEU A 3 17.62 1.19 9.46
C LEU A 3 16.92 1.28 8.10
N LEU A 4 17.57 1.91 7.11
CA LEU A 4 17.01 2.02 5.76
C LEU A 4 16.95 0.64 5.09
N GLU A 5 18.00 -0.15 5.23
CA GLU A 5 18.06 -1.52 4.69
C GLU A 5 16.98 -2.42 5.31
N GLN A 6 16.77 -2.31 6.63
CA GLN A 6 15.70 -3.04 7.32
C GLN A 6 14.31 -2.59 6.89
N GLN A 7 14.08 -1.28 6.72
CA GLN A 7 12.80 -0.76 6.24
C GLN A 7 12.49 -1.25 4.82
N GLN A 8 13.49 -1.21 3.93
CA GLN A 8 13.35 -1.72 2.56
C GLN A 8 13.12 -3.24 2.54
N GLY A 9 13.87 -3.99 3.36
CA GLY A 9 13.72 -5.43 3.51
C GLY A 9 12.33 -5.83 4.01
N PHE A 10 11.79 -5.09 4.98
CA PHE A 10 10.42 -5.31 5.46
C PHE A 10 9.40 -5.07 4.36
N GLY A 11 9.47 -3.94 3.64
CA GLY A 11 8.58 -3.67 2.52
C GLY A 11 8.65 -4.74 1.44
N ALA A 12 9.86 -5.21 1.09
CA ALA A 12 10.04 -6.28 0.11
C ALA A 12 9.42 -7.61 0.56
N SER A 13 9.44 -7.92 1.86
CA SER A 13 8.82 -9.13 2.42
C SER A 13 7.29 -9.18 2.31
N LEU A 14 6.66 -8.02 2.04
CA LEU A 14 5.21 -7.90 1.86
C LEU A 14 4.75 -8.15 0.43
N VAL A 15 5.65 -8.10 -0.57
CA VAL A 15 5.28 -8.36 -1.97
C VAL A 15 4.70 -9.77 -2.12
N GLY A 16 3.55 -9.86 -2.79
CA GLY A 16 2.77 -11.08 -2.95
C GLY A 16 1.81 -11.40 -1.80
N ARG A 17 1.87 -10.69 -0.67
CA ARG A 17 0.92 -10.87 0.44
C ARG A 17 -0.35 -10.08 0.19
N THR A 18 -1.47 -10.64 0.63
CA THR A 18 -2.73 -9.92 0.80
C THR A 18 -2.78 -9.33 2.20
N ILE A 19 -3.13 -8.05 2.30
CA ILE A 19 -3.24 -7.34 3.57
C ILE A 19 -4.51 -6.48 3.60
N ASP A 20 -5.05 -6.27 4.79
CA ASP A 20 -6.05 -5.23 5.03
C ASP A 20 -5.46 -3.85 4.79
N THR A 21 -6.19 -3.00 4.08
CA THR A 21 -5.78 -1.63 3.78
C THR A 21 -6.96 -0.68 3.94
N LEU A 22 -6.80 0.29 4.84
CA LEU A 22 -7.75 1.40 5.01
C LEU A 22 -7.54 2.41 3.88
N ILE A 23 -8.55 2.71 3.08
CA ILE A 23 -8.50 3.78 2.08
C ILE A 23 -8.65 5.14 2.77
N GLU A 24 -7.62 6.00 2.69
CA GLU A 24 -7.58 7.26 3.45
C GLU A 24 -7.93 8.48 2.59
N LYS A 25 -7.45 8.54 1.35
CA LYS A 25 -7.53 9.78 0.54
C LYS A 25 -7.27 9.55 -0.95
N PRO A 26 -7.59 10.54 -1.81
CA PRO A 26 -7.14 10.54 -3.20
C PRO A 26 -5.60 10.52 -3.29
N GLY A 27 -5.09 9.85 -4.32
CA GLY A 27 -3.67 9.76 -4.62
C GLY A 27 -3.11 11.02 -5.28
N ARG A 28 -1.78 11.08 -5.38
CA ARG A 28 -1.09 12.21 -6.01
C ARG A 28 -1.25 12.21 -7.53
N GLN A 29 -1.34 11.04 -8.16
CA GLN A 29 -1.54 10.91 -9.61
C GLN A 29 -3.02 10.61 -9.90
N ALA A 30 -3.47 10.95 -11.10
CA ALA A 30 -4.81 10.59 -11.57
C ALA A 30 -5.00 9.07 -11.57
N GLY A 31 -6.19 8.59 -11.25
CA GLY A 31 -6.51 7.16 -11.17
C GLY A 31 -6.02 6.46 -9.91
N GLN A 32 -5.55 7.20 -8.89
CA GLN A 32 -5.02 6.59 -7.66
C GLN A 32 -5.81 7.00 -6.41
N LYS A 33 -5.93 6.06 -5.48
CA LYS A 33 -6.20 6.32 -4.06
C LYS A 33 -4.99 5.87 -3.23
N VAL A 34 -4.87 6.44 -2.03
CA VAL A 34 -3.86 6.05 -1.04
C VAL A 34 -4.57 5.50 0.18
N GLY A 35 -4.17 4.29 0.57
CA GLY A 35 -4.54 3.68 1.82
C GLY A 35 -3.37 3.47 2.77
N ARG A 36 -3.65 2.80 3.90
CA ARG A 36 -2.66 2.40 4.91
C ARG A 36 -2.73 0.92 5.19
N SER A 37 -1.56 0.30 5.17
CA SER A 37 -1.34 -1.04 5.70
C SER A 37 -1.51 -1.09 7.23
N PRO A 38 -1.56 -2.30 7.84
CA PRO A 38 -1.62 -2.46 9.29
C PRO A 38 -0.40 -1.88 10.02
N TRP A 39 0.72 -1.70 9.31
CA TRP A 39 1.94 -1.06 9.81
C TRP A 39 2.05 0.42 9.44
N LEU A 40 0.94 1.04 9.02
CA LEU A 40 0.83 2.45 8.62
C LEU A 40 1.73 2.84 7.44
N GLN A 41 2.27 1.89 6.68
CA GLN A 41 2.92 2.20 5.41
C GLN A 41 1.86 2.62 4.37
N PRO A 42 2.08 3.69 3.60
CA PRO A 42 1.21 4.08 2.50
C PRO A 42 1.09 2.97 1.46
N VAL A 43 -0.13 2.68 1.03
CA VAL A 43 -0.44 1.71 -0.02
C VAL A 43 -1.13 2.46 -1.16
N ILE A 44 -0.55 2.42 -2.36
CA ILE A 44 -1.13 3.02 -3.55
C ILE A 44 -1.97 1.95 -4.26
N VAL A 45 -3.24 2.29 -4.51
CA VAL A 45 -4.22 1.43 -5.17
C VAL A 45 -4.91 2.20 -6.30
N ASP A 46 -5.57 1.47 -7.19
CA ASP A 46 -6.47 2.06 -8.20
C ASP A 46 -7.62 2.83 -7.53
N GLU A 47 -8.07 3.92 -8.14
CA GLU A 47 -9.16 4.76 -7.60
C GLU A 47 -10.49 4.01 -7.42
N LYS A 48 -10.68 2.89 -8.12
CA LYS A 48 -11.88 2.06 -8.07
C LYS A 48 -11.79 0.92 -7.05
N ALA A 49 -10.68 0.78 -6.33
CA ALA A 49 -10.46 -0.33 -5.40
C ALA A 49 -11.37 -0.30 -4.16
N GLY A 50 -11.86 0.88 -3.77
CA GLY A 50 -12.74 1.09 -2.61
C GLY A 50 -12.93 2.57 -2.31
N GLU A 51 -13.88 2.92 -1.44
CA GLU A 51 -14.14 4.30 -1.02
C GLU A 51 -13.34 4.70 0.21
N ILE A 52 -13.17 6.01 0.41
CA ILE A 52 -12.46 6.53 1.59
C ILE A 52 -13.22 6.11 2.86
N GLY A 53 -12.50 5.49 3.80
CA GLY A 53 -13.06 4.90 5.01
C GLY A 53 -13.22 3.38 4.94
N ASP A 54 -13.20 2.79 3.74
CA ASP A 54 -13.26 1.34 3.59
C ASP A 54 -11.94 0.69 4.01
N ILE A 55 -12.04 -0.46 4.68
CA ILE A 55 -10.93 -1.39 4.84
C ILE A 55 -11.14 -2.50 3.81
N ILE A 56 -10.22 -2.61 2.86
CA ILE A 56 -10.27 -3.59 1.78
C ILE A 56 -9.06 -4.51 1.82
N GLU A 57 -9.21 -5.73 1.30
CA GLU A 57 -8.09 -6.64 1.07
C GLU A 57 -7.41 -6.31 -0.25
N VAL A 58 -6.09 -6.11 -0.21
CA VAL A 58 -5.28 -5.82 -1.40
C VAL A 58 -4.04 -6.69 -1.42
N ARG A 59 -3.66 -7.15 -2.63
CA ARG A 59 -2.40 -7.86 -2.85
C ARG A 59 -1.29 -6.88 -3.17
N ILE A 60 -0.21 -6.89 -2.39
CA ILE A 60 0.96 -6.06 -2.66
C ILE A 60 1.69 -6.58 -3.90
N THR A 61 1.87 -5.71 -4.90
CA THR A 61 2.49 -6.06 -6.18
C THR A 61 3.96 -5.64 -6.25
N ARG A 62 4.33 -4.52 -5.62
CA ARG A 62 5.71 -4.01 -5.55
C ARG A 62 5.90 -2.98 -4.47
N THR A 63 7.16 -2.69 -4.15
CA THR A 63 7.56 -1.57 -3.29
C THR A 63 7.90 -0.33 -4.10
N GLY A 64 7.64 0.84 -3.52
CA GLY A 64 8.26 2.12 -3.86
C GLY A 64 9.30 2.50 -2.81
N TYR A 65 9.77 3.75 -2.82
CA TYR A 65 10.78 4.20 -1.86
C TYR A 65 10.27 4.14 -0.40
N ASN A 66 9.06 4.65 -0.15
CA ASN A 66 8.40 4.67 1.17
C ASN A 66 6.93 4.22 1.09
N SER A 67 6.56 3.48 0.05
CA SER A 67 5.18 3.07 -0.19
C SER A 67 5.11 1.65 -0.73
N LEU A 68 3.94 1.06 -0.62
CA LEU A 68 3.58 -0.18 -1.30
C LEU A 68 2.67 0.17 -2.48
N PHE A 69 2.70 -0.65 -3.52
CA PHE A 69 1.71 -0.64 -4.58
C PHE A 69 0.94 -1.95 -4.51
N ALA A 70 -0.37 -1.87 -4.71
CA ALA A 70 -1.24 -3.01 -4.57
C ALA A 70 -2.37 -2.97 -5.59
N GLU A 71 -2.97 -4.12 -5.79
CA GLU A 71 -4.21 -4.30 -6.55
C GLU A 71 -5.26 -4.92 -5.63
N LEU A 72 -6.54 -4.75 -5.98
CA LEU A 72 -7.62 -5.42 -5.26
C LEU A 72 -7.39 -6.94 -5.30
N ALA A 73 -7.50 -7.59 -4.13
CA ALA A 73 -7.20 -9.02 -3.98
C ALA A 73 -8.22 -9.92 -4.69
#